data_AF-A0AAV8SEK1-F1
#
_entry.id   AF-A0AAV8SEK1-F1
#
_cell.length_a   1.000
_cell.length_b   1.000
_cell.length_c   1.000
_cell.angle_alpha   90.00
_cell.angle_beta   90.00
_cell.angle_gamma   90.00
#
_symmetry.space_group_name_H-M   'P 1'
#
loop_
_entity.id
_entity.type
_entity.pdbx_description
1 polymer ?
#
loop_
_entity_poly.entity_id
_entity_poly.type
_entity_poly.pdbx_seq_one_letter_code
_entity_poly.pdbx_strand_id
1 'polypeptide(L)' 'MSESPFRPREKLLERQKYFQSIHKHTYLKGPLDKITSVAIPLALAASSIYLIGRGIYNMSHGIGKKE' A
#
# COMPACT_ATOMS: atom_id res chain seq x y z
N MET A 1 -21.53 -26.05 -25.43
CA MET A 1 -22.22 -24.92 -24.78
C MET A 1 -21.17 -24.14 -24.01
N SER A 2 -20.87 -22.89 -24.35
CA SER A 2 -19.91 -22.10 -23.58
C SER A 2 -20.57 -21.70 -22.27
N GLU A 3 -20.01 -22.10 -21.14
CA GLU A 3 -20.52 -21.70 -19.83
C GLU A 3 -20.34 -20.19 -19.64
N SER A 4 -21.37 -19.53 -19.09
CA SER A 4 -21.29 -18.11 -18.77
C SER A 4 -20.47 -17.91 -17.49
N PRO A 5 -19.63 -16.87 -17.42
CA PRO A 5 -18.85 -16.59 -16.21
C PRO A 5 -19.74 -16.30 -14.99
N PHE A 6 -19.24 -16.59 -13.78
CA PHE A 6 -19.95 -16.42 -12.50
C PHE A 6 -20.41 -15.00 -12.18
N ARG A 7 -19.92 -14.00 -12.92
CA ARG A 7 -20.31 -12.60 -12.80
C ARG A 7 -20.63 -12.06 -14.19
N PRO A 8 -21.73 -11.29 -14.33
CA PRO A 8 -21.99 -10.52 -15.54
C PRO A 8 -20.84 -9.54 -15.83
N ARG A 9 -20.50 -9.33 -17.11
CA ARG A 9 -19.32 -8.54 -17.51
C ARG A 9 -19.56 -7.03 -17.42
N GLU A 10 -20.80 -6.59 -17.28
CA GLU A 10 -21.21 -5.19 -17.21
C GLU A 10 -20.50 -4.47 -16.05
N LYS A 11 -20.44 -5.13 -14.87
CA LYS A 11 -19.71 -4.59 -13.70
C LYS A 11 -18.22 -4.42 -13.96
N LEU A 12 -17.62 -5.29 -14.77
CA LEU A 12 -16.21 -5.20 -15.13
C LEU A 12 -15.99 -4.03 -16.09
N LEU A 13 -16.85 -3.89 -17.10
CA LEU A 13 -16.82 -2.76 -18.04
C LEU A 13 -17.02 -1.41 -17.34
N GLU A 14 -17.89 -1.34 -16.32
CA GLU A 14 -18.06 -0.15 -15.47
C GLU A 14 -16.77 0.21 -14.73
N ARG A 15 -16.09 -0.78 -14.13
CA ARG A 15 -14.80 -0.56 -13.46
C ARG A 15 -13.71 -0.14 -14.42
N GLN A 16 -13.68 -0.71 -15.63
CA GLN A 16 -12.74 -0.29 -16.68
C GLN A 16 -12.96 1.17 -17.05
N LYS A 17 -14.19 1.57 -17.36
CA LYS A 17 -14.53 2.97 -17.67
C LYS A 17 -14.13 3.91 -16.52
N TYR A 18 -14.43 3.53 -15.28
CA TYR A 18 -14.05 4.29 -14.09
C TYR A 18 -12.53 4.47 -13.94
N PHE A 19 -11.73 3.40 -14.04
CA PHE A 19 -10.28 3.51 -13.85
C PHE A 19 -9.55 4.11 -15.06
N GLN A 20 -10.13 4.02 -16.26
CA GLN A 20 -9.59 4.63 -17.47
C GLN A 20 -9.87 6.13 -17.54
N SER A 21 -10.97 6.63 -16.95
CA SER A 21 -11.25 8.06 -16.91
C SER A 21 -10.39 8.84 -15.91
N ILE A 22 -9.69 8.16 -14.99
CA ILE A 22 -8.87 8.80 -13.95
C ILE A 22 -7.44 9.03 -14.44
N HIS A 23 -7.03 10.30 -14.42
CA HIS A 23 -5.72 10.77 -14.87
C HIS A 23 -4.71 10.79 -13.70
N LYS A 24 -4.42 9.62 -13.15
CA LYS A 24 -3.44 9.40 -12.07
C LYS A 24 -2.58 8.18 -12.36
N HIS A 25 -1.42 8.07 -11.71
CA HIS A 25 -0.63 6.84 -11.70
C HIS A 25 -1.46 5.66 -11.17
N THR A 26 -1.13 4.46 -11.65
CA THR A 26 -1.90 3.22 -11.40
C THR A 26 -2.21 2.97 -9.93
N TYR A 27 -1.27 3.23 -9.03
CA TYR A 27 -1.38 2.98 -7.59
C TYR A 27 -2.16 4.07 -6.81
N LEU A 28 -2.82 5.02 -7.50
CA LEU A 28 -3.58 6.14 -6.89
C LEU A 28 -4.97 6.32 -7.52
N LYS A 29 -5.44 5.37 -8.33
CA LYS A 29 -6.66 5.55 -9.10
C LYS A 29 -7.91 5.34 -8.25
N GLY A 30 -7.92 4.32 -7.40
CA GLY A 30 -9.02 4.03 -6.50
C GLY A 30 -9.09 4.99 -5.30
N PRO A 31 -10.28 5.20 -4.71
CA PRO A 31 -10.41 6.00 -3.49
C PRO A 31 -9.70 5.34 -2.29
N LEU A 32 -9.71 4.01 -2.22
CA LEU A 32 -8.99 3.25 -1.19
C LEU A 32 -7.48 3.24 -1.40
N ASP A 33 -7.02 3.46 -2.63
CA ASP A 33 -5.59 3.45 -2.95
C ASP A 33 -4.85 4.52 -2.16
N LYS A 34 -5.45 5.68 -1.91
CA LYS A 34 -4.82 6.71 -1.05
C LYS A 34 -4.52 6.17 0.36
N ILE A 35 -5.39 5.35 0.92
CA ILE A 35 -5.19 4.78 2.26
C ILE A 35 -4.13 3.67 2.19
N THR A 36 -4.26 2.77 1.21
CA THR A 36 -3.43 1.56 1.11
C THR A 36 -2.03 1.80 0.57
N SER A 37 -1.85 2.74 -0.36
CA SER A 37 -0.57 2.99 -1.03
C SER A 37 0.17 4.24 -0.55
N VAL A 38 -0.48 5.11 0.25
CA VAL A 38 0.16 6.32 0.81
C VAL A 38 0.18 6.27 2.32
N ALA A 39 -0.97 6.27 3.00
CA ALA A 39 -1.01 6.43 4.45
C ALA A 39 -0.36 5.26 5.20
N ILE A 40 -0.77 4.02 4.90
CA ILE A 40 -0.26 2.82 5.57
C ILE A 40 1.26 2.64 5.33
N PRO A 41 1.76 2.65 4.08
CA PRO A 41 3.17 2.42 3.82
C PRO A 41 4.07 3.53 4.39
N LEU A 42 3.63 4.80 4.33
CA LEU A 42 4.41 5.90 4.91
C LEU A 42 4.54 5.79 6.42
N ALA A 43 3.45 5.52 7.14
CA ALA A 43 3.49 5.35 8.59
C ALA A 43 4.37 4.14 8.99
N LEU A 44 4.25 3.04 8.24
CA LEU A 44 5.07 1.84 8.48
C LEU A 44 6.54 2.10 8.18
N ALA A 45 6.87 2.76 7.07
CA ALA A 45 8.24 3.07 6.70
C ALA A 45 8.88 4.04 7.71
N ALA A 46 8.17 5.09 8.11
CA ALA A 46 8.68 6.08 9.07
C ALA A 46 8.98 5.43 10.43
N SER A 47 8.04 4.66 10.97
CA SER A 47 8.23 3.94 12.24
C SER A 47 9.37 2.93 12.15
N SER A 48 9.45 2.18 11.04
CA SER A 48 10.51 1.20 10.81
C SER A 48 11.90 1.85 10.73
N ILE A 49 12.04 2.93 9.94
CA ILE A 49 13.30 3.68 9.80
C ILE A 49 13.73 4.24 11.16
N TYR A 50 12.80 4.80 11.94
CA TYR A 50 13.10 5.31 13.28
C TYR A 50 13.64 4.20 14.20
N LEU A 51 12.99 3.05 14.24
CA LEU A 51 13.41 1.93 15.09
C LEU A 51 14.76 1.35 14.63
N ILE A 52 14.99 1.24 13.32
CA ILE A 52 16.27 0.80 12.75
C ILE A 52 17.38 1.78 13.17
N GLY A 53 17.17 3.08 12.98
CA GLY A 53 18.14 4.12 13.35
C GLY A 53 18.48 4.07 14.84
N ARG A 54 17.46 3.97 15.70
CA ARG A 54 17.66 3.80 17.15
C ARG A 54 18.43 2.52 17.48
N GLY A 55 18.11 1.41 16.82
CA GLY A 55 18.80 0.13 17.01
C GLY A 55 20.30 0.23 16.69
N ILE A 56 20.63 0.80 15.52
CA ILE A 56 22.02 1.02 15.09
C ILE A 56 22.74 1.98 16.05
N TYR A 57 22.07 3.06 16.48
CA TYR A 57 22.64 4.00 17.44
C TYR A 57 22.98 3.32 18.77
N ASN A 58 22.04 2.56 19.33
CA ASN A 58 22.26 1.84 20.58
C ASN A 58 23.40 0.81 20.48
N MET A 59 23.45 0.06 19.38
CA MET A 59 24.52 -0.92 19.11
C MET A 59 25.90 -0.24 19.02
N SER A 60 26.00 0.87 18.28
CA SER A 60 27.27 1.59 18.09
C SER A 60 27.78 2.27 19.36
N HIS A 61 26.89 2.65 20.29
CA HIS A 61 27.25 3.30 21.55
C HIS A 61 27.25 2.35 22.76
N GLY A 62 26.95 1.06 22.56
CA GLY A 62 26.89 0.07 23.64
C GLY A 62 25.77 0.33 24.67
N ILE A 63 24.73 1.06 24.29
CA ILE A 63 23.61 1.49 25.14
C ILE A 63 22.51 0.40 25.16
N GLY A 64 21.84 0.22 26.30
CA GLY A 64 20.64 -0.64 26.40
C GLY A 64 20.94 -2.13 26.56
N LYS A 65 22.15 -2.48 27.03
CA LYS A 65 22.44 -3.83 27.51
C LYS A 65 21.58 -4.14 28.73
N LYS A 66 21.04 -5.35 28.78
CA LYS A 66 20.48 -5.90 30.02
C LYS A 66 21.64 -6.40 30.87
N GLU A 67 21.50 -6.29 32.19
CA GLU A 67 22.44 -6.88 33.16
C GLU A 67 22.61 -8.38 32.93
#